data_AF-A0A9E2K4P5-F1
#
_entry.id   AF-A0A9E2K4P5-F1
#
_cell.length_a   1.000
_cell.length_b   1.000
_cell.length_c   1.000
_cell.angle_alpha   90.00
_cell.angle_beta   90.00
_cell.angle_gamma   90.00
#
_symmetry.space_group_name_H-M   'P 1'
#
loop_
_entity.id
_entity.type
_entity.pdbx_description
1 polymer ?
#
loop_
_entity_poly.entity_id
_entity_poly.type
_entity_poly.pdbx_seq_one_letter_code
_entity_poly.pdbx_strand_id
1 'polypeptide(L)'
;MKHTISPVVCVGAAAAIVAVAAGCGADTSTSSTTVPTGADLKGTWVQDGDGYERGERVTPENQMARATVVIAEADGQGFTGYKEYTDPGEPPTKEKLYGVVGVDGDILITDEDGYFTGRLVDGKIRGQYAEIGTDPAALNMELSRQ
;
A
#
# COMPACT_ATOMS: atom_id res chain seq x y z
N MET A 1 19.36 11.86 -78.63
CA MET A 1 18.16 12.72 -78.58
C MET A 1 18.25 13.59 -77.34
N LYS A 2 18.02 14.90 -77.53
CA LYS A 2 17.98 15.94 -76.49
C LYS A 2 16.79 15.67 -75.54
N HIS A 3 16.86 16.11 -74.29
CA HIS A 3 15.82 16.84 -73.53
C HIS A 3 16.26 16.96 -72.05
N THR A 4 16.80 18.12 -71.65
CA THR A 4 16.16 19.25 -70.93
C THR A 4 16.10 19.04 -69.42
N ILE A 5 16.97 19.76 -68.69
CA ILE A 5 16.95 19.91 -67.23
C ILE A 5 16.15 21.18 -66.91
N SER A 6 15.11 21.07 -66.08
CA SER A 6 14.43 22.23 -65.48
C SER A 6 14.85 22.39 -64.02
N PRO A 7 15.23 23.60 -63.58
CA PRO A 7 15.45 23.88 -62.16
C PRO A 7 14.11 24.28 -61.52
N VAL A 8 13.75 23.62 -60.42
CA VAL A 8 12.68 24.08 -59.54
C VAL A 8 13.33 24.79 -58.35
N VAL A 9 13.22 26.11 -58.37
CA VAL A 9 13.48 26.99 -57.23
C VAL A 9 12.21 27.03 -56.39
N CYS A 10 12.27 26.59 -55.13
CA CYS A 10 11.22 26.86 -54.14
C CYS A 10 11.84 27.46 -52.88
N VAL A 11 11.81 28.79 -52.88
CA VAL A 11 11.55 29.74 -51.78
C VAL A 11 11.46 29.11 -50.38
N GLY A 12 12.41 29.53 -49.53
CA GLY A 12 12.42 29.22 -48.11
C GLY A 12 11.25 29.86 -47.37
N ALA A 13 10.62 29.08 -46.49
CA ALA A 13 9.75 29.58 -45.45
C ALA A 13 10.57 29.68 -44.15
N ALA A 14 10.87 30.90 -43.73
CA ALA A 14 11.41 31.17 -42.40
C ALA A 14 10.34 30.86 -41.36
N ALA A 15 10.49 29.74 -40.66
CA ALA A 15 9.64 29.40 -39.52
C ALA A 15 10.06 30.25 -38.31
N ALA A 16 9.21 31.20 -37.92
CA ALA A 16 9.35 31.93 -36.67
C ALA A 16 9.11 30.98 -35.49
N ILE A 17 10.17 30.71 -34.72
CA ILE A 17 10.08 29.97 -33.46
C ILE A 17 9.52 30.92 -32.40
N VAL A 18 8.23 30.85 -32.13
CA VAL A 18 7.60 31.47 -30.97
C VAL A 18 7.86 30.56 -29.77
N ALA A 19 8.91 30.85 -29.01
CA ALA A 19 9.16 30.21 -27.73
C ALA A 19 8.14 30.72 -26.70
N VAL A 20 6.99 30.05 -26.61
CA VAL A 20 6.06 30.24 -25.49
C VAL A 20 6.67 29.52 -24.30
N ALA A 21 7.44 30.26 -23.51
CA ALA A 21 7.76 29.87 -22.14
C ALA A 21 6.48 29.95 -21.30
N ALA A 22 5.60 28.97 -21.48
CA ALA A 22 4.56 28.67 -20.51
C ALA A 22 5.29 28.20 -19.26
N GLY A 23 5.45 29.09 -18.30
CA GLY A 23 5.93 28.76 -16.97
C GLY A 23 5.03 27.71 -16.37
N CYS A 24 5.43 26.44 -16.50
CA CYS A 24 5.07 25.41 -15.55
C CYS A 24 5.67 25.83 -14.22
N GLY A 25 4.95 26.69 -13.49
CA GLY A 25 5.02 26.69 -12.05
C GLY A 25 4.58 25.30 -11.62
N ALA A 26 5.55 24.39 -11.50
CA ALA A 26 5.37 23.19 -10.73
C ALA A 26 5.15 23.69 -9.30
N ASP A 27 3.88 23.87 -8.94
CA ASP A 27 3.45 23.82 -7.54
C ASP A 27 3.94 22.47 -7.03
N THR A 28 5.18 22.49 -6.57
CA THR A 28 5.82 21.41 -5.86
C THR A 28 5.18 21.50 -4.49
N SER A 29 3.91 21.10 -4.42
CA SER A 29 3.20 20.77 -3.20
C SER A 29 4.06 19.69 -2.55
N THR A 30 5.02 20.17 -1.77
CA THR A 30 5.86 19.36 -0.93
C THR A 30 4.91 18.94 0.18
N SER A 31 4.09 17.94 -0.12
CA SER A 31 3.33 17.21 0.88
C SER A 31 4.39 16.64 1.80
N SER A 32 4.72 17.38 2.85
CA SER A 32 5.47 16.84 3.98
C SER A 32 4.53 15.79 4.55
N THR A 33 4.65 14.55 4.08
CA THR A 33 3.95 13.41 4.64
C THR A 33 4.49 13.25 6.04
N THR A 34 3.78 13.84 6.99
CA THR A 34 4.01 13.60 8.41
C THR A 34 3.98 12.10 8.62
N VAL A 35 5.07 11.56 9.17
CA VAL A 35 5.17 10.14 9.53
C VAL A 35 4.05 9.84 10.52
N PRO A 36 3.18 8.85 10.24
CA PRO A 36 2.10 8.53 11.16
C PRO A 36 2.68 8.03 12.49
N THR A 37 1.94 8.24 13.56
CA THR A 37 2.22 7.69 14.89
C THR A 37 1.31 6.49 15.14
N GLY A 38 1.61 5.70 16.18
CA GLY A 38 0.69 4.64 16.62
C GLY A 38 -0.69 5.20 16.98
N ALA A 39 -0.76 6.43 17.51
CA ALA A 39 -2.01 7.10 17.83
C ALA A 39 -2.87 7.38 16.57
N ASP A 40 -2.23 7.72 15.45
CA ASP A 40 -2.90 7.91 14.16
C ASP A 40 -3.47 6.60 13.59
N LEU A 41 -2.95 5.45 14.04
CA LEU A 41 -3.42 4.12 13.63
C LEU A 41 -4.51 3.57 14.54
N LYS A 42 -4.82 4.20 15.67
CA LYS A 42 -5.85 3.73 16.61
C LYS A 42 -7.21 3.55 15.91
N GLY A 43 -7.91 2.47 16.26
CA GLY A 43 -9.22 2.13 15.73
C GLY A 43 -9.31 0.72 15.18
N THR A 44 -10.40 0.46 14.46
CA THR A 44 -10.71 -0.85 13.91
C THR A 44 -10.43 -0.87 12.41
N TRP A 45 -9.79 -1.93 11.96
CA TRP A 45 -9.39 -2.14 10.57
C TRP A 45 -9.85 -3.50 10.07
N VAL A 46 -10.41 -3.54 8.87
CA VAL A 46 -10.81 -4.77 8.20
C VAL A 46 -9.67 -5.21 7.29
N GLN A 47 -9.26 -6.47 7.44
CA GLN A 47 -8.25 -7.11 6.61
C GLN A 47 -8.85 -7.60 5.30
N ASP A 48 -8.16 -7.28 4.21
CA ASP A 48 -8.31 -7.88 2.89
C ASP A 48 -6.92 -8.25 2.36
N GLY A 49 -6.82 -9.25 1.50
CA GLY A 49 -5.52 -9.70 1.02
C GLY A 49 -5.56 -10.80 -0.04
N ASP A 50 -4.40 -11.01 -0.66
CA ASP A 50 -4.15 -12.06 -1.64
C ASP A 50 -2.75 -12.65 -1.42
N GLY A 51 -2.59 -13.94 -1.64
CA GLY A 51 -1.32 -14.62 -1.38
C GLY A 51 -1.47 -16.12 -1.32
N TYR A 52 -0.62 -16.73 -0.50
CA TYR A 52 -0.58 -18.17 -0.34
C TYR A 52 -0.59 -18.57 1.13
N GLU A 53 -1.31 -19.64 1.42
CA GLU A 53 -1.35 -20.30 2.72
C GLU A 53 -1.13 -21.80 2.47
N ARG A 54 -0.14 -22.39 3.13
CA ARG A 54 0.26 -23.81 2.95
C ARG A 54 0.56 -24.17 1.48
N GLY A 55 0.97 -23.19 0.69
CA GLY A 55 1.25 -23.34 -0.75
C GLY A 55 0.03 -23.24 -1.66
N GLU A 56 -1.17 -23.10 -1.11
CA GLU A 56 -2.41 -22.89 -1.86
C GLU A 56 -2.74 -21.41 -1.94
N ARG A 57 -3.29 -20.96 -3.07
CA ARG A 57 -3.66 -19.55 -3.22
C ARG A 57 -4.88 -19.23 -2.35
N VAL A 58 -4.81 -18.10 -1.66
CA VAL A 58 -5.96 -17.56 -0.94
C VAL A 58 -6.99 -17.01 -1.93
N THR A 59 -8.24 -17.42 -1.78
CA THR A 59 -9.43 -17.01 -2.51
C THR A 59 -10.43 -16.42 -1.52
N PRO A 60 -11.37 -15.58 -1.95
CA PRO A 60 -12.39 -15.02 -1.05
C PRO A 60 -13.18 -16.08 -0.27
N GLU A 61 -13.27 -17.31 -0.78
CA GLU A 61 -13.98 -18.43 -0.16
C GLU A 61 -13.15 -19.19 0.88
N ASN A 62 -11.82 -19.21 0.76
CA ASN A 62 -10.92 -19.89 1.70
C ASN A 62 -10.11 -18.92 2.58
N GLN A 63 -10.19 -17.62 2.29
CA GLN A 63 -9.58 -16.58 3.09
C GLN A 63 -10.23 -16.66 4.47
N MET A 64 -9.45 -17.13 5.46
CA MET A 64 -9.83 -17.11 6.87
C MET A 64 -10.53 -15.78 7.12
N ALA A 65 -11.81 -15.90 7.50
CA ALA A 65 -12.81 -14.87 7.34
C ALA A 65 -12.28 -13.49 7.71
N ARG A 66 -12.19 -12.58 6.72
CA ARG A 66 -11.89 -11.14 6.86
C ARG A 66 -11.60 -10.73 8.30
N ALA A 67 -10.36 -10.94 8.75
CA ALA A 67 -10.00 -10.66 10.12
C ALA A 67 -10.18 -9.15 10.39
N THR A 68 -10.50 -8.82 11.64
CA THR A 68 -10.58 -7.45 12.10
C THR A 68 -9.39 -7.17 13.01
N VAL A 69 -8.59 -6.17 12.66
CA VAL A 69 -7.47 -5.70 13.47
C VAL A 69 -7.94 -4.50 14.29
N VAL A 70 -7.92 -4.63 15.62
CA VAL A 70 -8.28 -3.55 16.55
C VAL A 70 -7.03 -3.03 17.22
N ILE A 71 -6.62 -1.79 16.89
CA ILE A 71 -5.56 -1.06 17.59
C ILE A 71 -6.21 -0.30 18.74
N ALA A 72 -6.06 -0.83 19.95
CA ALA A 72 -6.80 -0.38 21.14
C ALA A 72 -6.04 0.67 21.95
N GLU A 73 -4.73 0.48 22.12
CA GLU A 73 -3.85 1.37 22.86
C GLU A 73 -2.71 1.83 21.97
N ALA A 74 -2.30 3.08 22.13
CA ALA A 74 -1.16 3.66 21.43
C ALA A 74 -0.52 4.75 22.27
N ASP A 75 0.81 4.76 22.27
CA ASP A 75 1.62 5.81 22.89
C ASP A 75 2.84 6.11 22.00
N GLY A 76 2.90 7.33 21.48
CA GLY A 76 3.87 7.73 20.47
C GLY A 76 3.86 6.78 19.27
N GLN A 77 4.99 6.12 19.03
CA GLN A 77 5.18 5.21 17.89
C GLN A 77 4.71 3.77 18.16
N GLY A 78 4.53 3.38 19.42
CA GLY A 78 4.11 2.03 19.80
C GLY A 78 2.59 1.92 19.92
N PHE A 79 2.06 0.72 19.64
CA PHE A 79 0.65 0.41 19.84
C PHE A 79 0.41 -1.07 20.17
N THR A 80 -0.72 -1.36 20.78
CA THR A 80 -1.17 -2.72 21.10
C THR A 80 -2.65 -2.91 20.73
N GLY A 81 -3.05 -4.15 20.57
CA GLY A 81 -4.38 -4.47 20.08
C GLY A 81 -4.68 -5.96 20.05
N TYR A 82 -5.63 -6.32 19.21
CA TYR A 82 -5.90 -7.71 18.88
C TYR A 82 -6.37 -7.89 17.44
N LYS A 83 -6.08 -9.07 16.88
CA LYS A 83 -6.69 -9.60 15.67
C LYS A 83 -7.89 -10.44 16.09
N GLU A 84 -9.05 -10.17 15.53
CA GLU A 84 -10.28 -10.93 15.74
C GLU A 84 -10.67 -11.61 14.43
N TYR A 85 -10.85 -12.93 14.47
CA TYR A 85 -11.27 -13.73 13.32
C TYR A 85 -12.24 -14.81 13.77
N THR A 86 -12.87 -15.50 12.83
CA THR A 86 -13.86 -16.54 13.14
C THR A 86 -13.70 -17.68 12.14
N ASP A 87 -13.35 -18.85 12.65
CA ASP A 87 -13.32 -20.06 11.84
C ASP A 87 -14.74 -20.59 11.62
N PRO A 88 -15.02 -21.23 10.47
CA PRO A 88 -16.35 -21.75 10.19
C PRO A 88 -16.85 -22.73 11.27
N GLY A 89 -17.88 -22.32 12.00
CA GLY A 89 -18.50 -23.13 13.06
C GLY A 89 -17.91 -22.93 14.45
N GLU A 90 -16.87 -22.12 14.58
CA GLU A 90 -16.23 -21.79 15.86
C GLU A 90 -16.64 -20.39 16.37
N PRO A 91 -16.54 -20.12 17.68
CA PRO A 91 -16.70 -18.76 18.20
C PRO A 91 -15.57 -17.83 17.72
N PRO A 92 -15.77 -16.49 17.76
CA PRO A 92 -14.70 -15.54 17.44
C PRO A 92 -13.48 -15.73 18.34
N THR A 93 -12.29 -15.79 17.73
CA THR A 93 -11.01 -15.87 18.40
C THR A 93 -10.33 -14.50 18.41
N LYS A 94 -9.64 -14.18 19.50
CA LYS A 94 -8.83 -12.97 19.64
C LYS A 94 -7.38 -13.32 19.91
N GLU A 95 -6.50 -12.83 19.05
CA GLU A 95 -5.07 -12.94 19.21
C GLU A 95 -4.49 -11.58 19.54
N LYS A 96 -3.56 -11.53 20.49
CA LYS A 96 -2.93 -10.27 20.87
C LYS A 96 -1.94 -9.85 19.81
N LEU A 97 -1.92 -8.55 19.49
CA LEU A 97 -0.89 -7.97 18.63
C LEU A 97 -0.15 -6.82 19.31
N TYR A 98 1.07 -6.61 18.84
CA TYR A 98 1.93 -5.48 19.18
C TYR A 98 2.42 -4.85 17.88
N GLY A 99 2.58 -3.53 17.87
CA GLY A 99 3.13 -2.88 16.69
C GLY A 99 3.88 -1.59 16.99
N VAL A 100 4.62 -1.16 15.98
CA VAL A 100 5.42 0.07 16.02
C VAL A 100 5.42 0.72 14.64
N VAL A 101 5.44 2.05 14.62
CA VAL A 101 5.73 2.84 13.42
C VAL A 101 7.16 3.37 13.49
N GLY A 102 7.96 3.00 12.50
CA GLY A 102 9.35 3.43 12.35
C GLY A 102 9.46 4.90 11.94
N VAL A 103 10.68 5.44 12.05
CA VAL A 103 10.98 6.85 11.72
C VAL A 103 10.69 7.22 10.27
N ASP A 104 10.67 6.23 9.38
CA ASP A 104 10.37 6.39 7.94
C ASP A 104 8.91 6.08 7.59
N GLY A 105 8.05 5.83 8.60
CA GLY A 105 6.65 5.46 8.42
C GLY A 105 6.40 3.99 8.10
N ASP A 106 7.44 3.16 8.18
CA ASP A 106 7.31 1.70 8.13
C ASP A 106 6.53 1.20 9.35
N ILE A 107 5.57 0.33 9.13
CA ILE A 107 4.72 -0.26 10.17
C ILE A 107 5.14 -1.71 10.34
N LEU A 108 5.47 -2.12 11.56
CA LEU A 108 5.65 -3.51 11.95
C LEU A 108 4.55 -3.89 12.93
N ILE A 109 3.88 -5.01 12.68
CA ILE A 109 2.91 -5.63 13.59
C ILE A 109 3.33 -7.08 13.80
N THR A 110 3.29 -7.57 15.02
CA THR A 110 3.53 -8.98 15.37
C THR A 110 2.34 -9.50 16.15
N ASP A 111 1.90 -10.71 15.83
CA ASP A 111 0.96 -11.49 16.63
C ASP A 111 1.63 -12.79 17.10
N GLU A 112 0.85 -13.84 17.41
CA GLU A 112 1.37 -15.08 17.98
C GLU A 112 2.07 -15.96 16.94
N ASP A 113 1.65 -15.87 15.67
CA ASP A 113 2.06 -16.80 14.61
C ASP A 113 2.85 -16.12 13.47
N GLY A 114 2.79 -14.80 13.39
CA GLY A 114 3.40 -14.07 12.29
C GLY A 114 3.76 -12.62 12.57
N TYR A 115 4.16 -11.98 11.48
CA TYR A 115 4.44 -10.56 11.46
C TYR A 115 3.98 -9.92 10.14
N PHE A 116 3.51 -8.70 10.25
CA PHE A 116 3.15 -7.84 9.14
C PHE A 116 4.13 -6.67 9.04
N THR A 117 4.61 -6.38 7.83
CA THR A 117 5.38 -5.17 7.51
C THR A 117 4.66 -4.37 6.44
N GLY A 118 4.45 -3.08 6.65
CA GLY A 118 3.71 -2.25 5.70
C GLY A 118 3.88 -0.75 5.89
N ARG A 119 2.98 0.03 5.30
CA ARG A 119 2.94 1.51 5.38
C ARG A 119 1.50 2.01 5.34
N LEU A 120 1.24 3.18 5.90
CA LEU A 120 0.00 3.91 5.69
C LEU A 120 0.06 4.65 4.34
N VAL A 121 -0.80 4.25 3.39
CA VAL A 121 -0.89 4.82 2.04
C VAL A 121 -2.36 5.10 1.75
N ASP A 122 -2.69 6.36 1.45
CA ASP A 122 -4.07 6.79 1.12
C ASP A 122 -5.12 6.38 2.18
N GLY A 123 -4.74 6.48 3.47
CA GLY A 123 -5.62 6.13 4.59
C GLY A 123 -5.78 4.64 4.84
N LYS A 124 -5.03 3.78 4.12
CA LYS A 124 -5.03 2.32 4.27
C LYS A 124 -3.67 1.82 4.69
N ILE A 125 -3.62 0.79 5.52
CA ILE A 125 -2.35 0.14 5.87
C ILE A 125 -2.12 -0.97 4.85
N ARG A 126 -1.06 -0.86 4.05
CA ARG A 126 -0.72 -1.84 3.00
C ARG A 126 0.63 -2.46 3.27
N GLY A 127 0.75 -3.77 3.08
CA GLY A 127 1.99 -4.47 3.37
C GLY A 127 1.92 -5.96 3.09
N GLN A 128 2.83 -6.68 3.73
CA GLN A 128 2.93 -8.14 3.65
C GLN A 128 2.86 -8.73 5.05
N TYR A 129 2.08 -9.79 5.19
CA TYR A 129 2.06 -10.64 6.36
C TYR A 129 2.77 -11.95 6.04
N ALA A 130 3.60 -12.39 6.97
CA ALA A 130 4.27 -13.67 6.93
C ALA A 130 3.98 -14.44 8.23
N GLU A 131 3.50 -15.66 8.07
CA GLU A 131 3.27 -16.61 9.16
C GLU A 131 4.23 -17.77 9.00
N ILE A 132 4.84 -18.18 10.12
CA ILE A 132 5.78 -19.30 10.15
C ILE A 132 5.29 -20.33 11.18
N GLY A 133 5.30 -21.61 10.81
CA GLY A 133 4.84 -22.65 11.72
C GLY A 133 4.12 -23.78 11.01
N THR A 134 3.03 -24.25 11.61
CA THR A 134 2.21 -25.35 11.07
C THR A 134 1.41 -24.94 9.86
N ASP A 135 1.06 -23.65 9.75
CA ASP A 135 0.19 -23.11 8.72
C ASP A 135 0.88 -21.91 8.02
N PRO A 136 2.01 -22.13 7.33
CA PRO A 136 2.82 -21.05 6.78
C PRO A 136 2.03 -20.24 5.74
N ALA A 137 2.06 -18.91 5.87
CA ALA A 137 1.37 -18.00 4.98
C ALA A 137 2.27 -16.85 4.51
N ALA A 138 2.00 -16.36 3.30
CA ALA A 138 2.60 -15.16 2.74
C ALA A 138 1.51 -14.38 2.00
N LEU A 139 1.04 -13.29 2.60
CA LEU A 139 -0.12 -12.53 2.15
C LEU A 139 0.27 -11.08 1.85
N ASN A 140 -0.10 -10.57 0.68
CA ASN A 140 -0.17 -9.12 0.47
C ASN A 140 -1.50 -8.64 1.06
N MET A 141 -1.43 -7.73 2.03
CA MET A 141 -2.58 -7.32 2.82
C MET A 141 -2.85 -5.82 2.71
N GLU A 142 -4.12 -5.49 2.74
CA GLU A 142 -4.66 -4.15 2.90
C GLU A 142 -5.56 -4.15 4.15
N LEU A 143 -5.28 -3.26 5.10
CA LEU A 143 -6.16 -2.97 6.21
C LEU A 143 -6.88 -1.65 5.92
N SER A 144 -8.21 -1.70 5.85
CA SER A 144 -9.06 -0.53 5.64
C SER A 144 -9.81 -0.19 6.92
N ARG A 145 -9.91 1.10 7.28
CA ARG A 145 -10.70 1.51 8.44
C ARG A 145 -12.16 1.05 8.29
N GLN A 146 -12.72 0.55 9.40
CA GLN A 146 -14.15 0.24 9.52
C GLN A 146 -14.99 1.51 9.71
#